data_AF-A0A820AWX6-F1
#
_entry.id   AF-A0A820AWX6-F1
#
_cell.length_a   1.000
_cell.length_b   1.000
_cell.length_c   1.000
_cell.angle_alpha   90.00
_cell.angle_beta   90.00
_cell.angle_gamma   90.00
#
_symmetry.space_group_name_H-M   'P 1'
#
loop_
_entity.id
_entity.type
_entity.pdbx_description
1 polymer ?
#
loop_
_entity_poly.entity_id
_entity_poly.type
_entity_poly.pdbx_seq_one_letter_code
_entity_poly.pdbx_strand_id
1 'polypeptide(L)'
;MHHVRVVPIIQTIKTSAVRNTHTLPVRDRQFIRILSIDTTIYIVCSIPLTLFVMYQQATQYETKSIVQSQIETFITFFTTIIGFIPYCISCYTNLLGSKTFRHEFKDLFMRR
;
A
#
# COMPACT_ATOMS: atom_id res chain seq x y z
N MET A 1 41.71 -10.86 -64.55
CA MET A 1 40.25 -10.72 -64.46
C MET A 1 39.83 -10.91 -63.01
N HIS A 2 39.69 -9.83 -62.25
CA HIS A 2 39.29 -9.87 -60.84
C HIS A 2 37.76 -9.74 -60.75
N HIS A 3 37.09 -10.80 -60.28
CA HIS A 3 35.67 -10.77 -59.95
C HIS A 3 35.49 -9.99 -58.64
N VAL A 4 35.07 -8.73 -58.74
CA VAL A 4 34.64 -7.95 -57.57
C VAL A 4 33.25 -8.45 -57.17
N ARG A 5 33.15 -9.23 -56.09
CA ARG A 5 31.87 -9.54 -55.45
C ARG A 5 31.44 -8.33 -54.62
N VAL A 6 30.53 -7.54 -55.16
CA VAL A 6 29.76 -6.56 -54.37
C VAL A 6 28.68 -7.33 -53.63
N VAL A 7 28.85 -7.52 -52.32
CA VAL A 7 27.80 -8.07 -51.45
C VAL A 7 26.88 -6.91 -51.07
N PRO A 8 25.56 -6.99 -51.30
CA PRO A 8 24.64 -5.91 -50.97
C PRO A 8 24.54 -5.76 -49.45
N ILE A 9 24.81 -4.55 -48.96
CA ILE A 9 24.52 -4.07 -47.60
C ILE A 9 23.00 -3.89 -47.49
N ILE A 10 22.26 -4.99 -47.52
CA ILE A 10 20.82 -5.01 -47.28
C ILE A 10 20.56 -6.16 -46.30
N GLN A 11 21.07 -5.99 -45.09
CA GLN A 11 20.38 -6.52 -43.92
C GLN A 11 19.99 -5.32 -43.08
N THR A 12 18.89 -4.73 -43.55
CA THR A 12 17.71 -4.45 -42.74
C THR A 12 18.08 -4.14 -41.31
N ILE A 13 18.22 -2.84 -41.04
CA ILE A 13 17.83 -2.17 -39.80
C ILE A 13 17.12 -3.19 -38.91
N LYS A 14 17.90 -3.89 -38.08
CA LYS A 14 17.35 -4.46 -36.86
C LYS A 14 16.92 -3.21 -36.16
N THR A 15 15.65 -2.84 -36.33
CA THR A 15 14.95 -1.96 -35.44
C THR A 15 15.32 -2.48 -34.08
N SER A 16 16.28 -1.79 -33.48
CA SER A 16 16.43 -1.66 -32.05
C SER A 16 15.11 -1.06 -31.59
N ALA A 17 14.03 -1.83 -31.68
CA ALA A 17 12.96 -1.82 -30.74
C ALA A 17 13.63 -2.30 -29.45
N VAL A 18 14.44 -1.42 -28.88
CA VAL A 18 14.59 -1.25 -27.46
C VAL A 18 13.18 -0.98 -27.00
N ARG A 19 12.39 -2.05 -26.92
CA ARG A 19 11.23 -2.12 -26.09
C ARG A 19 11.84 -2.04 -24.71
N ASN A 20 12.14 -0.82 -24.28
CA ASN A 20 12.24 -0.45 -22.89
C ASN A 20 10.85 -0.72 -22.33
N THR A 21 10.50 -2.01 -22.17
CA THR A 21 9.66 -2.41 -21.07
C THR A 21 10.43 -1.95 -19.86
N HIS A 22 10.13 -0.73 -19.40
CA HIS A 22 10.47 -0.26 -18.07
C HIS A 22 9.74 -1.20 -17.11
N THR A 23 10.26 -2.42 -16.97
CA THR A 23 9.88 -3.32 -15.91
C THR A 23 10.36 -2.64 -14.65
N LEU A 24 9.41 -2.05 -13.93
CA LEU A 24 9.67 -1.50 -12.60
C LEU A 24 10.54 -2.48 -11.82
N PRO A 25 11.63 -2.00 -11.19
CA PRO A 25 12.47 -2.81 -10.33
C PRO A 25 11.60 -3.64 -9.38
N VAL A 26 11.97 -4.90 -9.15
CA VAL A 26 11.21 -5.84 -8.30
C VAL A 26 10.94 -5.23 -6.92
N ARG A 27 11.87 -4.41 -6.42
CA ARG A 27 11.75 -3.65 -5.17
C ARG A 27 10.58 -2.66 -5.20
N ASP A 28 10.44 -1.91 -6.29
CA ASP A 28 9.41 -0.89 -6.43
C ASP A 28 8.02 -1.54 -6.53
N ARG A 29 7.93 -2.69 -7.22
CA ARG A 29 6.68 -3.48 -7.24
C ARG A 29 6.29 -3.99 -5.86
N GLN A 30 7.25 -4.42 -5.04
CA GLN A 30 6.98 -4.84 -3.65
C GLN A 30 6.52 -3.67 -2.79
N PHE A 31 7.16 -2.51 -2.92
CA PHE A 31 6.78 -1.31 -2.19
C PHE A 31 5.36 -0.85 -2.56
N ILE A 32 5.04 -0.78 -3.86
CA ILE A 32 3.69 -0.44 -4.35
C ILE A 32 2.65 -1.42 -3.81
N ARG A 33 2.96 -2.73 -3.76
CA ARG A 33 2.05 -3.73 -3.21
C ARG A 33 1.81 -3.52 -1.71
N ILE A 34 2.85 -3.29 -0.92
CA ILE A 34 2.72 -3.01 0.52
C ILE A 34 1.89 -1.75 0.74
N LEU A 35 2.21 -0.66 0.02
CA LEU A 35 1.48 0.60 0.10
C LEU A 35 0.00 0.43 -0.30
N SER A 36 -0.30 -0.37 -1.32
CA SER A 36 -1.68 -0.63 -1.74
C SER A 36 -2.47 -1.39 -0.67
N ILE A 37 -1.84 -2.32 0.04
CA ILE A 37 -2.47 -3.08 1.13
C ILE A 37 -2.72 -2.15 2.32
N ASP A 38 -1.71 -1.39 2.75
CA ASP A 38 -1.82 -0.42 3.84
C ASP A 38 -2.93 0.62 3.56
N THR A 39 -2.96 1.15 2.34
CA THR A 39 -3.98 2.12 1.91
C THR A 39 -5.38 1.52 1.92
N THR A 40 -5.53 0.27 1.43
CA THR A 40 -6.83 -0.42 1.43
C THR A 40 -7.33 -0.65 2.85
N ILE A 41 -6.46 -1.12 3.75
CA ILE A 41 -6.79 -1.34 5.16
C ILE A 41 -7.19 -0.03 5.82
N TYR A 42 -6.42 1.05 5.59
CA TYR A 42 -6.74 2.37 6.11
C TYR A 42 -8.12 2.86 5.67
N ILE A 43 -8.47 2.73 4.38
CA ILE A 43 -9.77 3.13 3.86
C ILE A 43 -10.89 2.34 4.54
N VAL A 44 -10.77 1.01 4.61
CA VAL A 44 -11.79 0.15 5.22
C VAL A 44 -11.99 0.46 6.70
N CYS A 45 -10.90 0.68 7.45
CA CYS A 45 -10.97 1.05 8.87
C CYS A 45 -11.51 2.48 9.10
N SER A 46 -11.36 3.39 8.15
CA SER A 46 -11.79 4.79 8.29
C SER A 46 -13.29 4.99 8.00
N ILE A 47 -13.90 4.12 7.21
CA ILE A 47 -15.32 4.22 6.84
C ILE A 47 -16.25 4.18 8.06
N PRO A 48 -16.17 3.19 8.99
CA PRO A 48 -17.04 3.12 10.15
C PRO A 48 -16.96 4.36 11.04
N LEU A 49 -15.74 4.88 11.25
CA LEU A 49 -15.52 6.09 12.04
C LEU A 49 -16.19 7.31 11.38
N THR A 50 -15.99 7.48 10.07
CA THR A 50 -16.57 8.61 9.32
C THR A 50 -18.10 8.58 9.35
N LEU A 51 -18.70 7.41 9.12
CA LEU A 51 -20.15 7.23 9.17
C LEU A 51 -20.70 7.54 10.57
N PHE A 52 -20.02 7.07 11.62
CA PHE A 52 -20.45 7.30 12.99
C PHE A 52 -20.33 8.78 13.40
N VAL A 53 -19.25 9.47 13.01
CA VAL A 53 -19.11 10.92 13.24
C VAL A 53 -20.21 11.69 12.52
N MET A 54 -20.55 11.34 11.28
CA MET A 54 -21.67 11.97 10.56
C MET A 54 -23.00 11.74 11.27
N TYR A 55 -23.25 10.53 11.77
CA TYR A 55 -24.43 10.23 12.58
C TYR A 55 -24.51 11.09 13.85
N GLN A 56 -23.38 11.24 14.57
CA GLN A 56 -23.32 12.11 15.75
C GLN A 56 -23.62 13.57 15.42
N GLN A 57 -23.08 14.09 14.31
CA GLN A 57 -23.35 15.46 13.86
C GLN A 57 -24.80 15.66 13.43
N ALA A 58 -25.41 14.67 12.76
CA ALA A 58 -26.80 14.72 12.35
C ALA A 58 -27.76 14.69 13.55
N THR A 59 -27.43 13.94 14.60
CA THR A 59 -28.29 13.74 15.79
C THR A 59 -27.92 14.65 16.98
N GLN A 60 -27.06 15.65 16.79
CA GLN A 60 -26.51 16.45 17.89
C GLN A 60 -27.56 17.26 18.67
N TYR A 61 -28.68 17.59 18.04
CA TYR A 61 -29.77 18.37 18.64
C TYR A 61 -30.93 17.51 19.16
N GLU A 62 -30.87 16.19 18.95
CA GLU A 62 -31.91 15.28 19.44
C GLU A 62 -31.67 14.91 20.91
N THR A 63 -32.73 14.88 21.71
CA THR A 63 -32.67 14.41 23.09
C THR A 63 -32.51 12.89 23.10
N LYS A 64 -31.33 12.41 23.46
CA LYS A 64 -30.98 10.99 23.46
C LYS A 64 -31.44 10.31 24.76
N SER A 65 -31.98 9.10 24.63
CA SER A 65 -32.22 8.24 25.78
C SER A 65 -30.91 7.80 26.43
N ILE A 66 -30.92 7.50 27.73
CA ILE A 66 -29.77 6.96 28.46
C ILE A 66 -29.23 5.70 27.75
N VAL A 67 -30.11 4.82 27.28
CA VAL A 67 -29.73 3.58 26.58
C VAL A 67 -29.02 3.90 25.26
N GLN A 68 -29.54 4.87 24.50
CA GLN A 68 -28.94 5.31 23.24
C GLN A 68 -27.55 5.91 23.47
N SER A 69 -27.40 6.72 24.52
CA SER A 69 -26.10 7.31 24.89
C SER A 69 -25.05 6.24 25.23
N GLN A 70 -25.45 5.14 25.89
CA GLN A 70 -24.53 4.03 26.18
C GLN A 70 -24.11 3.28 24.92
N ILE A 71 -25.06 3.04 24.00
CA ILE A 71 -24.77 2.41 22.69
C ILE A 71 -23.80 3.28 21.89
N GLU A 72 -24.04 4.59 21.81
CA GLU A 72 -23.14 5.50 21.10
C GLU A 72 -21.73 5.52 21.73
N THR A 73 -21.65 5.49 23.05
CA THR A 73 -20.35 5.42 23.74
C THR A 73 -19.61 4.13 23.38
N PHE A 74 -20.30 2.99 23.38
CA PHE A 74 -19.73 1.72 22.97
C PHE A 74 -19.24 1.74 21.51
N ILE A 75 -20.05 2.26 20.59
CA ILE A 75 -19.68 2.38 19.17
C ILE A 75 -18.49 3.34 19.00
N THR A 76 -18.41 4.40 19.79
CA THR A 76 -17.26 5.33 19.80
C THR A 76 -15.98 4.59 20.17
N PHE A 77 -15.98 3.79 21.24
CA PHE A 77 -14.82 2.99 21.62
C PHE A 77 -14.45 1.98 20.53
N PHE A 78 -15.44 1.28 19.98
CA PHE A 78 -15.23 0.28 18.94
C PHE A 78 -14.62 0.88 17.67
N THR A 79 -15.18 1.99 17.18
CA THR A 79 -14.67 2.70 15.99
C THR A 79 -13.30 3.32 16.24
N THR A 80 -13.02 3.78 17.45
CA THR A 80 -11.70 4.28 17.86
C THR A 80 -10.65 3.16 17.81
N ILE A 81 -10.95 1.98 18.35
CA ILE A 81 -10.05 0.82 18.28
C ILE A 81 -9.78 0.43 16.83
N ILE A 82 -10.82 0.39 15.99
CA ILE A 82 -10.67 0.11 14.55
C ILE A 82 -9.79 1.16 13.87
N GLY A 83 -9.93 2.44 14.24
CA GLY A 83 -9.09 3.52 13.74
C GLY A 83 -7.61 3.36 14.08
N PHE A 84 -7.27 2.67 15.17
CA PHE A 84 -5.88 2.38 15.54
C PHE A 84 -5.25 1.20 14.77
N ILE A 85 -6.07 0.29 14.22
CA ILE A 85 -5.59 -0.92 13.53
C ILE A 85 -4.61 -0.61 12.38
N PRO A 86 -4.87 0.35 11.47
CA PRO A 86 -3.95 0.67 10.38
C PRO A 86 -2.55 1.08 10.85
N TYR A 87 -2.46 1.84 11.94
CA TYR A 87 -1.17 2.29 12.49
C TYR A 87 -0.34 1.14 13.06
N CYS A 88 -0.99 0.16 13.67
CA CYS A 88 -0.33 -1.05 14.15
C CYS A 88 0.12 -1.94 12.97
N ILE A 89 -0.72 -2.07 11.93
CA ILE A 89 -0.46 -2.94 10.78
C ILE A 89 0.72 -2.46 9.95
N SER A 90 0.94 -1.15 9.79
CA SER A 90 2.10 -0.63 9.05
C SER A 90 3.45 -1.12 9.60
N CYS A 91 3.55 -1.41 10.89
CA CYS A 91 4.75 -2.05 11.45
C CYS A 91 4.89 -3.51 10.96
N TYR A 92 3.79 -4.27 10.98
CA TYR A 92 3.76 -5.67 10.55
C TYR A 92 3.94 -5.82 9.03
N THR A 93 3.35 -4.95 8.21
CA THR A 93 3.50 -5.00 6.75
C THR A 93 4.92 -4.65 6.31
N ASN A 94 5.59 -3.73 7.01
CA ASN A 94 7.01 -3.45 6.79
C ASN A 94 7.93 -4.59 7.26
N LEU A 95 7.65 -5.18 8.43
CA LEU A 95 8.41 -6.32 8.97
C LEU A 95 8.23 -7.60 8.14
N LEU A 96 7.01 -7.88 7.67
CA LEU A 96 6.69 -9.10 6.91
C LEU A 96 6.93 -8.93 5.41
N GLY A 97 6.74 -7.73 4.86
CA GLY A 97 6.80 -7.49 3.40
C GLY A 97 8.22 -7.36 2.85
N SER A 98 9.15 -6.79 3.62
CA SER A 98 10.50 -6.51 3.13
C SER A 98 11.53 -7.48 3.68
N LYS A 99 12.11 -8.32 2.81
CA LYS A 99 13.27 -9.16 3.16
C LYS A 99 14.48 -8.29 3.53
N THR A 100 14.64 -7.14 2.88
CA THR A 100 15.69 -6.16 3.17
C THR A 100 15.52 -5.57 4.56
N PHE A 101 14.30 -5.19 4.94
CA PHE A 101 14.02 -4.67 6.28
C PHE A 101 14.28 -5.71 7.37
N ARG A 102 13.92 -6.99 7.13
CA ARG A 102 14.26 -8.08 8.06
C ARG A 102 15.76 -8.29 8.22
N HIS A 103 16.52 -8.12 7.14
CA HIS A 103 17.98 -8.27 7.19
C HIS A 103 18.64 -7.12 7.94
N GLU A 104 18.26 -5.88 7.65
CA GLU A 104 18.68 -4.66 8.36
C GLU A 104 18.30 -4.70 9.85
N PHE A 105 17.06 -5.09 10.16
CA PHE A 105 16.57 -5.21 11.53
C PHE A 105 17.31 -6.30 12.31
N LYS A 106 17.62 -7.42 11.66
CA LYS A 106 18.44 -8.49 12.26
C LYS A 106 19.89 -8.03 12.48
N ASP A 107 20.48 -7.28 11.55
CA ASP A 107 21.84 -6.73 11.71
C ASP A 107 21.91 -5.73 12.88
N LEU A 108 20.90 -4.87 13.03
CA LEU A 108 20.78 -3.95 14.16
C LEU A 108 20.73 -4.66 15.53
N PHE A 109 20.00 -5.77 15.63
CA PHE A 109 19.87 -6.52 16.89
C PHE A 109 20.98 -7.55 17.14
N MET A 110 21.62 -8.08 16.10
CA MET A 110 22.72 -9.05 16.23
C MET A 110 24.12 -8.43 16.25
N ARG A 111 24.28 -7.14 15.95
CA ARG A 111 25.54 -6.41 16.16
C ARG A 111 25.78 -5.97 17.61
N ARG A 112 25.02 -6.49 18.57
CA ARG A 112 25.33 -6.41 20.01
C ARG A 112 25.74 -7.76 20.54
#